data_AF-A0A2V1DCS3-F1
#
_entry.id   AF-A0A2V1DCS3-F1
#
_cell.length_a   1.000
_cell.length_b   1.000
_cell.length_c   1.000
_cell.angle_alpha   90.00
_cell.angle_beta   90.00
_cell.angle_gamma   90.00
#
_symmetry.space_group_name_H-M   'P 1'
#
loop_
_entity.id
_entity.type
_entity.pdbx_description
1 polymer ?
#
loop_
_entity_poly.entity_id
_entity_poly.type
_entity_poly.pdbx_seq_one_letter_code
_entity_poly.pdbx_strand_id
1 'polypeptide(L)'
;MLCREEGDYGRREVAKYMNGDLRQGTTFIGMLESPESAGGDTLVSSSVAAFKALSPRFRKRLEGLTAIHSNNDGVSQELKNGTGAVMRRKELVQEHPVVILHPVTKEKALYVNPVYTKRIVGFDQEESDYLLRFLFDHIAKRQDLQCRVRYEAGTVLVWDQRVTNHSQTLDYPAGERRHGFRLTPLANKPIPSMIEEDDGECAKDYARVQLDLC
;
A
#
# COMPACT_ATOMS: atom_id res chain seq x y z
N MET A 1 21.14 20.66 13.59
CA MET A 1 22.33 20.03 12.98
C MET A 1 22.02 19.88 11.50
N LEU A 2 22.58 20.77 10.69
CA LEU A 2 22.39 20.81 9.24
C LEU A 2 23.36 19.80 8.60
N CYS A 3 22.85 18.76 7.95
CA CYS A 3 23.64 17.95 7.02
C CYS A 3 23.29 18.38 5.60
N ARG A 4 24.23 19.07 4.95
CA ARG A 4 24.33 19.17 3.50
C ARG A 4 24.91 17.86 2.98
N GLU A 5 24.33 17.30 1.92
CA GLU A 5 24.99 16.30 1.08
C GLU A 5 25.04 16.85 -0.34
N GLU A 6 26.26 17.09 -0.83
CA GLU A 6 26.55 17.19 -2.27
C GLU A 6 27.01 15.82 -2.77
N GLY A 7 26.63 15.47 -4.00
CA GLY A 7 27.26 14.43 -4.80
C GLY A 7 26.65 13.03 -4.67
N ASP A 8 25.80 12.64 -5.62
CA ASP A 8 26.10 11.67 -6.69
C ASP A 8 24.79 11.09 -7.27
N TYR A 9 24.76 11.01 -8.60
CA TYR A 9 23.58 10.82 -9.43
C TYR A 9 23.17 9.33 -9.42
N GLY A 10 22.18 8.93 -8.62
CA GLY A 10 21.71 7.56 -8.64
C GLY A 10 20.65 7.19 -7.60
N ARG A 11 19.37 7.27 -8.00
CA ARG A 11 18.19 6.59 -7.41
C ARG A 11 18.15 6.44 -5.88
N ARG A 12 17.54 7.38 -5.15
CA ARG A 12 17.14 7.22 -3.73
C ARG A 12 15.95 8.16 -3.46
N GLU A 13 14.88 7.88 -2.73
CA GLU A 13 14.41 6.75 -1.93
C GLU A 13 12.90 7.01 -1.67
N VAL A 14 12.03 5.99 -1.69
CA VAL A 14 10.67 6.11 -1.11
C VAL A 14 10.42 4.90 -0.22
N ALA A 15 10.55 5.11 1.08
CA ALA A 15 9.69 4.47 2.06
C ALA A 15 9.94 5.14 3.41
N LYS A 16 8.89 5.54 4.11
CA LYS A 16 8.96 6.02 5.50
C LYS A 16 8.49 4.93 6.46
N TYR A 17 9.28 4.76 7.52
CA TYR A 17 9.13 4.12 8.83
C TYR A 17 7.96 3.14 9.06
N MET A 18 8.29 1.90 9.46
CA MET A 18 7.35 0.85 9.87
C MET A 18 7.84 0.20 11.17
N ASN A 19 7.10 0.39 12.27
CA ASN A 19 7.27 -0.37 13.49
C ASN A 19 6.35 -1.60 13.43
N GLY A 20 6.95 -2.77 13.19
CA GLY A 20 6.51 -4.09 13.68
C GLY A 20 5.20 -4.70 13.15
N ASP A 21 4.31 -3.94 12.53
CA ASP A 21 3.05 -4.47 12.01
C ASP A 21 2.58 -3.61 10.82
N LEU A 22 2.18 -4.23 9.71
CA LEU A 22 1.74 -3.56 8.48
C LEU A 22 0.33 -2.96 8.62
N ARG A 23 0.06 -2.29 9.75
CA ARG A 23 -1.24 -1.75 10.14
C ARG A 23 -1.24 -0.24 9.97
N GLN A 24 -1.23 0.20 8.73
CA GLN A 24 -1.20 1.62 8.41
C GLN A 24 -2.63 2.18 8.38
N GLY A 25 -2.87 3.24 9.13
CA GLY A 25 -4.13 3.99 9.10
C GLY A 25 -4.11 5.15 8.11
N THR A 26 -4.78 6.23 8.46
CA THR A 26 -4.83 7.44 7.64
C THR A 26 -3.45 8.07 7.46
N THR A 27 -2.94 8.11 6.24
CA THR A 27 -1.64 8.70 5.94
C THR A 27 -1.79 10.15 5.53
N PHE A 28 -0.88 10.98 6.03
CA PHE A 28 -0.74 12.39 5.72
C PHE A 28 0.60 12.59 5.03
N ILE A 29 0.63 13.27 3.90
CA ILE A 29 1.85 13.75 3.27
C ILE A 29 1.75 15.26 3.08
N GLY A 30 2.76 15.98 3.56
CA GLY A 30 2.92 17.41 3.35
C GLY A 30 4.19 17.65 2.55
N MET A 31 4.09 18.40 1.46
CA MET A 31 5.24 18.78 0.65
C MET A 31 5.83 20.09 1.17
N LEU A 32 7.13 20.06 1.45
CA LEU A 32 7.92 21.22 1.87
C LEU A 32 8.58 21.89 0.66
N GLU A 33 8.91 21.09 -0.37
CA GLU A 33 9.56 21.52 -1.59
C GLU A 33 9.07 20.64 -2.74
N SER A 34 8.62 21.26 -3.82
CA SER A 34 8.19 20.60 -5.05
C SER A 34 9.07 21.05 -6.22
N PRO A 35 9.20 20.23 -7.29
CA PRO A 35 9.92 20.61 -8.49
C PRO A 35 9.42 21.95 -9.08
N GLU A 36 10.35 22.81 -9.50
CA GLU A 36 10.05 24.14 -10.06
C GLU A 36 9.39 24.02 -11.43
N SER A 37 9.81 23.04 -12.24
CA SER A 37 9.30 22.83 -13.60
C SER A 37 7.98 22.05 -13.67
N ALA A 38 7.34 21.82 -12.52
CA ALA A 38 6.19 20.94 -12.30
C ALA A 38 6.52 19.43 -12.32
N GLY A 39 5.55 18.61 -11.94
CA GLY A 39 5.73 17.17 -11.72
C GLY A 39 5.99 16.84 -10.24
N GLY A 40 6.31 15.58 -9.96
CA GLY A 40 6.50 15.11 -8.57
C GLY A 40 5.18 14.93 -7.82
N ASP A 41 4.09 14.76 -8.57
CA ASP A 41 2.74 14.56 -8.08
C ASP A 41 2.60 13.21 -7.35
N THR A 42 1.45 13.00 -6.72
CA THR A 42 1.09 11.72 -6.13
C THR A 42 -0.17 11.19 -6.79
N LEU A 43 -0.06 9.98 -7.33
CA LEU A 43 -1.19 9.20 -7.78
C LEU A 43 -1.74 8.43 -6.59
N VAL A 44 -3.05 8.48 -6.38
CA VAL A 44 -3.78 7.69 -5.39
C VAL A 44 -4.87 6.92 -6.12
N SER A 45 -4.98 5.62 -5.90
CA SER A 45 -6.03 4.78 -6.49
C SER A 45 -6.90 4.14 -5.43
N SER A 46 -8.21 4.02 -5.74
CA SER A 46 -9.18 3.42 -4.83
C SER A 46 -9.23 1.90 -4.97
N SER A 47 -8.81 1.20 -3.92
CA SER A 47 -8.91 -0.27 -3.85
C SER A 47 -10.34 -0.77 -3.68
N VAL A 48 -11.24 0.05 -3.13
CA VAL A 48 -12.69 -0.24 -3.07
C VAL A 48 -13.28 -0.24 -4.47
N ALA A 49 -13.03 0.82 -5.24
CA ALA A 49 -13.52 0.92 -6.61
C ALA A 49 -12.88 -0.17 -7.49
N ALA A 50 -11.60 -0.48 -7.29
CA ALA A 50 -10.92 -1.60 -7.94
C ALA A 50 -11.63 -2.93 -7.67
N PHE A 51 -12.01 -3.21 -6.41
CA PHE A 51 -12.76 -4.43 -6.07
C PHE A 51 -14.13 -4.45 -6.74
N LYS A 52 -14.91 -3.36 -6.65
CA LYS A 52 -16.25 -3.25 -7.24
C LYS A 52 -16.25 -3.40 -8.78
N ALA A 53 -15.17 -3.00 -9.44
CA ALA A 53 -15.02 -3.11 -10.88
C ALA A 53 -14.76 -4.56 -11.38
N LEU A 54 -14.43 -5.49 -10.49
CA LEU A 54 -14.28 -6.90 -10.84
C LEU A 54 -15.65 -7.56 -11.03
N SER A 55 -15.71 -8.58 -11.89
CA SER A 55 -16.93 -9.36 -12.08
C SER A 55 -17.36 -10.01 -10.75
N PRO A 56 -18.67 -10.20 -10.48
CA PRO A 56 -19.14 -10.82 -9.24
C PRO A 56 -18.49 -12.18 -8.94
N ARG A 57 -18.28 -13.01 -9.98
CA ARG A 57 -17.62 -14.31 -9.84
C ARG A 57 -16.16 -14.17 -9.41
N PHE A 58 -15.45 -13.20 -9.95
CA PHE A 58 -14.06 -12.96 -9.61
C PHE A 58 -13.94 -12.40 -8.19
N ARG A 59 -14.83 -11.47 -7.79
CA ARG A 59 -14.91 -10.99 -6.40
C ARG A 59 -15.06 -12.12 -5.40
N LYS A 60 -16.03 -13.03 -5.62
CA LYS A 60 -16.24 -14.20 -4.73
C LYS A 60 -15.01 -15.11 -4.66
N ARG A 61 -14.26 -15.25 -5.76
CA ARG A 61 -13.05 -16.09 -5.78
C ARG A 61 -11.88 -15.49 -4.98
N LEU A 62 -11.85 -14.17 -4.79
CA LEU A 62 -10.79 -13.49 -4.04
C LEU A 62 -11.07 -13.39 -2.54
N GLU A 63 -12.34 -13.46 -2.14
CA GLU A 63 -12.74 -13.47 -0.73
C GLU A 63 -12.19 -14.73 -0.03
N GLY A 64 -11.77 -14.56 1.23
CA GLY A 64 -11.12 -15.62 2.02
C GLY A 64 -9.65 -15.90 1.65
N LEU A 65 -9.14 -15.43 0.50
CA LEU A 65 -7.74 -15.61 0.15
C LEU A 65 -6.82 -14.76 1.03
N THR A 66 -5.65 -15.29 1.36
CA THR A 66 -4.58 -14.58 2.05
C THR A 66 -3.30 -14.55 1.22
N ALA A 67 -2.45 -13.57 1.47
CA ALA A 67 -1.20 -13.37 0.78
C ALA A 67 -0.08 -12.95 1.76
N ILE A 68 1.13 -13.37 1.45
CA ILE A 68 2.34 -12.98 2.16
C ILE A 68 2.78 -11.60 1.70
N HIS A 69 2.90 -10.68 2.64
CA HIS A 69 3.43 -9.34 2.47
C HIS A 69 4.81 -9.27 3.10
N SER A 70 5.81 -8.80 2.36
CA SER A 70 7.18 -8.66 2.82
C SER A 70 7.79 -7.32 2.42
N ASN A 71 8.57 -6.72 3.32
CA ASN A 71 9.37 -5.52 3.06
C ASN A 71 10.82 -5.83 2.62
N ASN A 72 11.15 -7.10 2.34
CA ASN A 72 12.51 -7.55 2.08
C ASN A 72 13.16 -6.79 0.91
N ASP A 73 12.44 -6.46 -0.16
CA ASP A 73 12.98 -5.68 -1.27
C ASP A 73 13.60 -4.35 -0.82
N GLY A 74 12.96 -3.68 0.15
CA GLY A 74 13.47 -2.44 0.74
C GLY A 74 14.70 -2.66 1.62
N VAL A 75 14.68 -3.72 2.44
CA VAL A 75 15.81 -4.14 3.30
C VAL A 75 17.03 -4.49 2.44
N SER A 76 16.82 -5.26 1.37
CA SER A 76 17.83 -5.64 0.39
C SER A 76 18.43 -4.45 -0.36
N GLN A 77 17.64 -3.40 -0.63
CA GLN A 77 18.15 -2.15 -1.20
C GLN A 77 19.03 -1.39 -0.20
N GLU A 78 18.61 -1.30 1.08
CA GLU A 78 19.40 -0.65 2.13
C GLU A 78 20.77 -1.32 2.31
N LEU A 79 20.81 -2.66 2.26
CA LEU A 79 22.06 -3.43 2.35
C LEU A 79 23.03 -3.17 1.19
N LYS A 80 22.53 -2.80 0.00
CA LYS A 80 23.37 -2.47 -1.16
C LYS A 80 24.05 -1.10 -1.03
N ASN A 81 23.68 -0.28 -0.06
CA ASN A 81 24.28 1.05 0.16
C ASN A 81 25.66 1.00 0.85
N GLY A 82 26.19 -0.19 1.14
CA GLY A 82 27.55 -0.39 1.66
C GLY A 82 27.62 -0.80 3.13
N THR A 83 28.83 -1.12 3.60
CA THR A 83 29.10 -1.69 4.93
C THR A 83 28.81 -0.77 6.12
N GLY A 84 28.60 0.52 5.88
CA GLY A 84 28.16 1.51 6.88
C GLY A 84 26.67 1.87 6.78
N ALA A 85 25.90 1.18 5.93
CA ALA A 85 24.48 1.47 5.76
C ALA A 85 23.73 1.20 7.08
N VAL A 86 23.07 2.24 7.59
CA VAL A 86 22.18 2.10 8.73
C VAL A 86 20.93 1.36 8.26
N MET A 87 20.80 0.11 8.67
CA MET A 87 19.57 -0.67 8.47
C MET A 87 18.44 0.05 9.21
N ARG A 88 17.56 0.68 8.45
CA ARG A 88 16.47 1.46 9.04
C ARG A 88 15.32 0.55 9.45
N ARG A 89 15.28 -0.69 8.95
CA ARG A 89 14.22 -1.66 9.21
C ARG A 89 14.73 -3.08 9.33
N LYS A 90 14.04 -3.83 10.20
CA LYS A 90 14.09 -5.29 10.17
C LYS A 90 13.21 -5.81 9.04
N GLU A 91 13.59 -6.95 8.49
CA GLU A 91 12.71 -7.70 7.61
C GLU A 91 11.43 -8.08 8.37
N LEU A 92 10.29 -7.87 7.73
CA LEU A 92 8.97 -8.21 8.22
C LEU A 92 8.26 -8.98 7.12
N VAL A 93 7.78 -10.17 7.48
CA VAL A 93 6.96 -11.04 6.64
C VAL A 93 5.67 -11.32 7.41
N GLN A 94 4.53 -10.97 6.81
CA GLN A 94 3.21 -11.09 7.44
C GLN A 94 2.20 -11.63 6.44
N GLU A 95 1.23 -12.39 6.92
CA GLU A 95 0.10 -12.85 6.12
C GLU A 95 -1.10 -11.91 6.27
N HIS A 96 -1.65 -11.43 5.16
CA HIS A 96 -2.79 -10.54 5.11
C HIS A 96 -3.86 -11.02 4.13
N PRO A 97 -5.14 -10.67 4.34
CA PRO A 97 -6.20 -10.98 3.39
C PRO A 97 -5.97 -10.28 2.05
N VAL A 98 -6.29 -10.95 0.94
CA VAL A 98 -6.31 -10.33 -0.40
C VAL A 98 -7.46 -9.34 -0.54
N VAL A 99 -8.58 -9.62 0.14
CA VAL A 99 -9.74 -8.73 0.24
C VAL A 99 -10.02 -8.43 1.70
N ILE A 100 -10.07 -7.14 2.03
CA ILE A 100 -10.36 -6.68 3.39
C ILE A 100 -11.75 -6.05 3.46
N LEU A 101 -12.31 -6.03 4.68
CA LEU A 101 -13.53 -5.31 5.02
C LEU A 101 -13.18 -4.06 5.83
N HIS A 102 -13.57 -2.89 5.34
CA HIS A 102 -13.28 -1.64 6.02
C HIS A 102 -14.14 -1.52 7.30
N PRO A 103 -13.55 -1.30 8.49
CA PRO A 103 -14.25 -1.43 9.77
C PRO A 103 -15.39 -0.42 9.96
N VAL A 104 -15.27 0.78 9.37
CA VAL A 104 -16.28 1.85 9.48
C VAL A 104 -17.28 1.80 8.31
N THR A 105 -16.80 1.99 7.07
CA THR A 105 -17.65 2.03 5.87
C THR A 105 -18.26 0.70 5.45
N LYS A 106 -17.78 -0.43 5.98
CA LYS A 106 -18.19 -1.79 5.61
C LYS A 106 -17.93 -2.15 4.15
N GLU A 107 -17.11 -1.36 3.46
CA GLU A 107 -16.77 -1.62 2.07
C GLU A 107 -15.64 -2.65 1.95
N LYS A 108 -15.77 -3.51 0.93
CA LYS A 108 -14.73 -4.47 0.56
C LYS A 108 -13.69 -3.83 -0.35
N ALA A 109 -12.41 -4.10 -0.12
CA ALA A 109 -11.30 -3.53 -0.88
C ALA A 109 -10.20 -4.54 -1.17
N LEU A 110 -9.53 -4.40 -2.32
CA LEU A 110 -8.33 -5.17 -2.63
C LEU A 110 -7.15 -4.69 -1.76
N TYR A 111 -6.53 -5.61 -1.03
CA TYR A 111 -5.41 -5.32 -0.13
C TYR A 111 -4.11 -5.95 -0.66
N VAL A 112 -3.77 -5.63 -1.90
CA VAL A 112 -2.57 -6.11 -2.59
C VAL A 112 -1.83 -4.97 -3.25
N ASN A 113 -0.50 -5.05 -3.29
CA ASN A 113 0.35 -4.10 -4.00
C ASN A 113 1.69 -4.73 -4.42
N PRO A 114 2.30 -4.28 -5.52
CA PRO A 114 3.52 -4.92 -6.06
C PRO A 114 4.76 -4.72 -5.18
N VAL A 115 4.76 -3.72 -4.29
CA VAL A 115 5.91 -3.45 -3.40
C VAL A 115 6.01 -4.48 -2.30
N TYR A 116 4.86 -4.85 -1.70
CA TYR A 116 4.83 -5.69 -0.51
C TYR A 116 4.28 -7.10 -0.77
N THR A 117 3.26 -7.27 -1.60
CA THR A 117 2.59 -8.57 -1.76
C THR A 117 3.45 -9.50 -2.63
N LYS A 118 3.85 -10.64 -2.07
CA LYS A 118 4.81 -11.58 -2.70
C LYS A 118 4.18 -12.86 -3.21
N ARG A 119 3.23 -13.45 -2.48
CA ARG A 119 2.63 -14.73 -2.83
C ARG A 119 1.25 -14.90 -2.21
N ILE A 120 0.31 -15.51 -2.93
CA ILE A 120 -0.97 -15.95 -2.40
C ILE A 120 -0.80 -17.32 -1.74
N VAL A 121 -1.27 -17.44 -0.50
CA VAL A 121 -1.15 -18.67 0.29
C VAL A 121 -2.06 -19.75 -0.28
N GLY A 122 -1.55 -20.98 -0.35
CA GLY A 122 -2.31 -22.14 -0.87
C GLY A 122 -2.33 -22.27 -2.40
N PHE A 123 -1.65 -21.37 -3.12
CA PHE A 123 -1.49 -21.43 -4.58
C PHE A 123 -0.06 -21.84 -4.93
N ASP A 124 0.10 -22.50 -6.07
CA ASP A 124 1.42 -22.68 -6.67
C ASP A 124 2.00 -21.32 -7.07
N GLN A 125 3.33 -21.26 -7.18
CA GLN A 125 4.03 -19.99 -7.43
C GLN A 125 3.55 -19.33 -8.73
N GLU A 126 3.43 -20.11 -9.80
CA GLU A 126 3.00 -19.63 -11.12
C GLU A 126 1.56 -19.10 -11.11
N GLU A 127 0.66 -19.78 -10.40
CA GLU A 127 -0.74 -19.36 -10.26
C GLU A 127 -0.85 -18.07 -9.44
N SER A 128 -0.11 -18.01 -8.32
CA SER A 128 0.00 -16.83 -7.48
C SER A 128 0.51 -15.63 -8.27
N ASP A 129 1.60 -15.80 -9.02
CA ASP A 129 2.23 -14.72 -9.80
C ASP A 129 1.30 -14.23 -10.90
N TYR A 130 0.61 -15.14 -11.59
CA TYR A 130 -0.38 -14.78 -12.60
C TYR A 130 -1.52 -13.95 -12.01
N LEU A 131 -2.10 -14.41 -10.90
CA LEU A 131 -3.23 -13.74 -10.25
C LEU A 131 -2.82 -12.38 -9.66
N LEU A 132 -1.69 -12.31 -8.96
CA LEU A 132 -1.17 -11.06 -8.41
C LEU A 132 -0.86 -10.05 -9.52
N ARG A 133 -0.22 -10.48 -10.61
CA ARG A 133 0.07 -9.61 -11.75
C ARG A 133 -1.21 -9.04 -12.36
N PHE A 134 -2.24 -9.87 -12.53
CA PHE A 134 -3.55 -9.41 -12.98
C PHE A 134 -4.13 -8.34 -12.02
N LEU A 135 -4.12 -8.58 -10.71
CA LEU A 135 -4.64 -7.63 -9.73
C LEU A 135 -3.85 -6.31 -9.70
N PHE A 136 -2.52 -6.38 -9.80
CA PHE A 136 -1.67 -5.19 -9.87
C PHE A 136 -1.96 -4.36 -11.12
N ASP A 137 -2.06 -5.02 -12.28
CA ASP A 137 -2.39 -4.36 -13.54
C ASP A 137 -3.80 -3.74 -13.50
N HIS A 138 -4.77 -4.46 -12.92
CA HIS A 138 -6.14 -3.97 -12.74
C HIS A 138 -6.19 -2.70 -11.88
N ILE A 139 -5.34 -2.58 -10.85
CA ILE A 139 -5.25 -1.36 -10.03
C ILE A 139 -4.48 -0.25 -10.76
N ALA A 140 -3.34 -0.58 -11.37
CA ALA A 140 -2.39 0.41 -11.87
C ALA A 140 -2.76 1.00 -13.24
N LYS A 141 -3.41 0.24 -14.13
CA LYS A 141 -3.69 0.67 -15.52
C LYS A 141 -5.05 1.35 -15.69
N ARG A 142 -5.89 1.34 -14.66
CA ARG A 142 -7.25 1.89 -14.67
C ARG A 142 -7.24 3.35 -14.22
N GLN A 143 -7.40 4.27 -15.17
CA GLN A 143 -7.41 5.71 -14.91
C GLN A 143 -8.67 6.18 -14.17
N ASP A 144 -9.79 5.48 -14.35
CA ASP A 144 -11.07 5.74 -13.68
C ASP A 144 -11.03 5.50 -12.16
N LEU A 145 -10.01 4.79 -11.68
CA LEU A 145 -9.79 4.49 -10.26
C LEU A 145 -8.81 5.45 -9.59
N GLN A 146 -8.19 6.35 -10.36
CA GLN A 146 -7.03 7.14 -9.95
C GLN A 146 -7.33 8.62 -9.83
N CYS A 147 -6.76 9.24 -8.80
CA CYS A 147 -6.64 10.68 -8.65
C CYS A 147 -5.16 11.06 -8.71
N ARG A 148 -4.84 12.09 -9.50
CA ARG A 148 -3.51 12.70 -9.53
C ARG A 148 -3.55 14.00 -8.75
N VAL A 149 -2.75 14.07 -7.70
CA VAL A 149 -2.67 15.23 -6.81
C VAL A 149 -1.38 15.99 -7.11
N ARG A 150 -1.57 17.18 -7.68
CA ARG A 150 -0.52 18.18 -7.83
C ARG A 150 -0.38 18.98 -6.54
N TYR A 151 0.86 19.21 -6.12
CA TYR A 151 1.13 19.94 -4.89
C TYR A 151 1.31 21.44 -5.15
N GLU A 152 0.63 22.24 -4.35
CA GLU A 152 0.89 23.67 -4.17
C GLU A 152 1.42 23.92 -2.75
N ALA A 153 1.98 25.11 -2.52
CA ALA A 153 2.48 25.49 -1.21
C ALA A 153 1.38 25.34 -0.13
N GLY A 154 1.70 24.62 0.95
CA GLY A 154 0.74 24.33 2.04
C GLY A 154 -0.21 23.15 1.77
N THR A 155 -0.12 22.48 0.62
CA THR A 155 -0.93 21.28 0.33
C THR A 155 -0.55 20.14 1.26
N VAL A 156 -1.56 19.60 1.94
CA VAL A 156 -1.46 18.35 2.69
C VAL A 156 -2.43 17.35 2.08
N LEU A 157 -1.89 16.25 1.56
CA LEU A 157 -2.68 15.17 1.02
C LEU A 157 -2.90 14.12 2.12
N VAL A 158 -4.16 13.74 2.31
CA VAL A 158 -4.61 12.79 3.34
C VAL A 158 -5.41 11.68 2.69
N TRP A 159 -5.11 10.43 3.02
CA TRP A 159 -5.86 9.28 2.52
C TRP A 159 -5.89 8.12 3.52
N ASP A 160 -6.83 7.20 3.34
CA ASP A 160 -6.90 5.98 4.12
C ASP A 160 -6.04 4.88 3.49
N GLN A 161 -4.90 4.59 4.08
CA GLN A 161 -3.92 3.63 3.57
C GLN A 161 -4.48 2.19 3.50
N ARG A 162 -5.56 1.86 4.23
CA ARG A 162 -6.19 0.54 4.19
C ARG A 162 -6.84 0.24 2.84
N VAL A 163 -7.37 1.28 2.17
CA VAL A 163 -8.23 1.14 1.00
C VAL A 163 -7.72 1.90 -0.22
N THR A 164 -6.45 2.30 -0.21
CA THR A 164 -5.83 3.01 -1.32
C THR A 164 -4.46 2.45 -1.65
N ASN A 165 -4.12 2.44 -2.94
CA ASN A 165 -2.75 2.36 -3.39
C ASN A 165 -2.26 3.75 -3.79
N HIS A 166 -0.95 3.98 -3.75
CA HIS A 166 -0.39 5.26 -4.17
C HIS A 166 0.99 5.09 -4.80
N SER A 167 1.35 6.05 -5.65
CA SER A 167 2.68 6.14 -6.25
C SER A 167 3.07 7.60 -6.42
N GLN A 168 4.36 7.89 -6.30
CA GLN A 168 4.89 9.18 -6.73
C GLN A 168 5.15 9.17 -8.23
N THR A 169 4.95 10.30 -8.90
CA THR A 169 5.40 10.46 -10.27
C THR A 169 6.84 10.98 -10.28
N LEU A 170 7.66 10.43 -11.17
CA LEU A 170 9.05 10.86 -11.41
C LEU A 170 9.12 11.62 -12.73
N ASP A 171 8.19 12.54 -12.92
CA ASP A 171 7.95 13.29 -14.16
C ASP A 171 8.46 14.73 -14.07
N TYR A 172 9.62 14.89 -13.45
CA TYR A 172 10.33 16.16 -13.32
C TYR A 172 11.81 15.97 -13.66
N PRO A 173 12.51 17.01 -14.14
CA PRO A 173 13.92 16.95 -14.51
C PRO A 173 14.82 16.48 -13.38
N ALA A 174 15.83 15.70 -13.74
CA ALA A 174 16.81 15.22 -12.78
C ALA A 174 17.66 16.39 -12.25
N GLY A 175 17.81 16.45 -10.93
CA GLY A 175 18.46 17.56 -10.22
C GLY A 175 17.47 18.46 -9.47
N GLU A 176 16.19 18.44 -9.84
CA GLU A 176 15.17 19.14 -9.07
C GLU A 176 14.79 18.40 -7.78
N ARG A 177 14.43 19.18 -6.77
CA ARG A 177 14.21 18.68 -5.41
C ARG A 177 12.73 18.43 -5.16
N ARG A 178 12.45 17.30 -4.51
CA ARG A 178 11.14 16.92 -4.02
C ARG A 178 11.28 16.48 -2.57
N HIS A 179 10.82 17.30 -1.64
CA HIS A 179 10.99 17.06 -0.22
C HIS A 179 9.68 17.27 0.54
N GLY A 180 9.34 16.32 1.40
CA GLY A 180 8.13 16.39 2.20
C GLY A 180 8.20 15.46 3.41
N PHE A 181 7.32 15.69 4.38
CA PHE A 181 7.14 14.84 5.55
C PHE A 181 5.92 13.94 5.37
N ARG A 182 5.91 12.79 6.06
CA ARG A 182 4.77 11.86 6.05
C ARG A 182 4.51 11.42 7.47
N LEU A 183 3.25 11.39 7.85
CA LEU A 183 2.78 10.87 9.13
C LEU A 183 1.78 9.77 8.84
N THR A 184 1.98 8.62 9.48
CA THR A 184 1.07 7.48 9.35
C THR A 184 0.84 6.91 10.76
N PRO A 185 -0.34 7.12 11.36
CA PRO A 185 -0.71 6.50 12.61
C PRO A 185 -0.97 5.01 12.38
N LEU A 186 -0.87 4.25 13.47
CA LEU A 186 -1.21 2.83 13.48
C LEU A 186 -2.73 2.66 13.45
N ALA A 187 -3.19 1.60 12.77
CA ALA A 187 -4.60 1.22 12.70
C ALA A 187 -4.82 -0.21 13.20
N ASN A 188 -6.07 -0.66 13.10
CA ASN A 188 -6.46 -2.05 13.36
C ASN A 188 -5.78 -3.02 12.39
N LYS A 189 -5.71 -4.30 12.78
CA LYS A 189 -5.32 -5.37 11.87
C LYS A 189 -6.32 -5.44 10.70
N PRO A 190 -5.89 -5.68 9.45
CA PRO A 190 -6.79 -5.87 8.33
C PRO A 190 -7.79 -6.99 8.62
N ILE A 191 -9.09 -6.72 8.40
CA ILE A 191 -10.17 -7.65 8.66
C ILE A 191 -10.46 -8.39 7.36
N PRO A 192 -10.39 -9.73 7.33
CA PRO A 192 -10.67 -10.47 6.11
C PRO A 192 -12.13 -10.28 5.68
N SER A 193 -12.33 -10.09 4.38
CA SER A 193 -13.63 -10.32 3.77
C SER A 193 -13.80 -11.82 3.57
N MET A 194 -14.73 -12.41 4.31
CA MET A 194 -15.10 -13.82 4.16
C MET A 194 -16.23 -13.95 3.14
N ILE A 195 -16.33 -15.14 2.54
CA ILE A 195 -17.56 -15.53 1.85
C ILE A 195 -18.63 -15.64 2.94
N GLU A 196 -19.74 -14.92 2.80
CA GLU A 196 -20.86 -15.04 3.73
C GLU A 196 -21.56 -16.38 3.45
N GLU A 197 -21.15 -17.42 4.17
CA GLU A 197 -21.88 -18.67 4.31
C GLU A 197 -22.57 -18.65 5.70
N ASP A 198 -23.83 -19.09 5.78
CA ASP A 198 -24.60 -19.11 7.03
C ASP A 198 -24.21 -20.33 7.90
N ASP A 199 -22.93 -20.40 8.27
CA ASP A 199 -22.31 -21.53 8.98
C ASP A 199 -21.95 -21.21 10.44
N GLY A 200 -22.23 -19.99 10.89
CA GLY A 200 -21.92 -19.50 12.22
C GLY A 200 -20.43 -19.20 12.49
N GLU A 201 -19.56 -19.19 11.46
CA GLU A 201 -18.15 -18.83 11.64
C GLU A 201 -17.94 -17.36 11.97
N CYS A 202 -18.77 -16.45 11.44
CA CYS A 202 -18.62 -15.01 11.70
C CYS A 202 -18.63 -14.71 13.21
N ALA A 203 -19.51 -15.35 13.98
CA ALA A 203 -19.64 -15.15 15.41
C ALA A 203 -18.39 -15.58 16.22
N LYS A 204 -17.45 -16.31 15.59
CA LYS A 204 -16.20 -16.75 16.21
C LYS A 204 -15.05 -15.77 15.98
N ASP A 205 -15.16 -14.84 15.03
CA ASP A 205 -14.14 -13.81 14.75
C ASP A 205 -14.38 -12.58 15.64
N TYR A 206 -13.62 -12.49 16.73
CA TYR A 206 -13.72 -11.39 17.70
C TYR A 206 -13.59 -10.00 17.08
N ALA A 207 -12.72 -9.83 16.07
CA ALA A 207 -12.53 -8.52 15.42
C ALA A 207 -13.78 -8.12 14.62
N ARG A 208 -14.45 -9.10 14.00
CA ARG A 208 -15.71 -8.89 13.26
C ARG A 208 -16.88 -8.62 14.20
N VAL A 209 -17.00 -9.37 15.29
CA VAL A 209 -18.06 -9.19 16.30
C VAL A 209 -17.97 -7.81 16.95
N GLN A 210 -16.77 -7.37 17.36
CA GLN A 210 -16.58 -6.05 17.98
C GLN A 210 -16.99 -4.89 17.06
N LEU A 211 -16.97 -5.11 15.76
CA LEU A 211 -17.25 -4.10 14.76
C LEU A 211 -18.65 -4.24 14.13
N ASP A 212 -19.52 -5.11 14.62
CA ASP A 212 -20.86 -5.29 14.03
C ASP A 212 -20.76 -5.67 12.54
N LEU A 213 -19.91 -6.68 12.26
CA LEU A 213 -19.63 -7.24 10.92
C LEU A 213 -20.19 -8.66 10.75
N CYS A 214 -20.93 -9.12 11.74
CA CYS A 214 -21.88 -10.22 11.71
C CYS A 214 -23.26 -9.57 11.91
#